data_AF-A0AAJ7IZ64-F1
#
_entry.id   AF-A0AAJ7IZ64-F1
#
_cell.length_a   1.000
_cell.length_b   1.000
_cell.length_c   1.000
_cell.angle_alpha   90.00
_cell.angle_beta   90.00
_cell.angle_gamma   90.00
#
_symmetry.space_group_name_H-M   'P 1'
#
loop_
_entity.id
_entity.type
_entity.pdbx_description
1 polymer ?
#
loop_
_entity_poly.entity_id
_entity_poly.type
_entity_poly.pdbx_seq_one_letter_code
_entity_poly.pdbx_strand_id
1 'polypeptide(L)'
;METHVDDVTLLAKEIKKRNKLSTYEAQYLKGLQICLRRPVLPQHEIESRAGSHIPTHEEMERFQQIAFIKKGSFEPSEDIRIAKNWKKFCKIHNWDQKRVEPFLHFREGSKTHIRSKQARKKFVQFLAHGLPNRTLYSVYHRFRNLYEDRLQRRFHPDEDRMILDHLEHNPHLDEKRKYADLAKVLKRTRASIWRRYKILRRRHERKSSL
;
A
#
# COMPACT_ATOMS: atom_id res chain seq x y z
N MET A 1 -28.62 -23.41 11.46
CA MET A 1 -27.35 -23.15 10.75
C MET A 1 -26.79 -21.86 11.29
N GLU A 2 -25.95 -21.95 12.31
CA GLU A 2 -25.27 -20.78 12.88
C GLU A 2 -24.31 -20.24 11.81
N THR A 3 -24.56 -19.00 11.37
CA THR A 3 -23.62 -18.25 10.56
C THR A 3 -22.35 -18.06 11.38
N HIS A 4 -21.28 -18.76 11.02
CA HIS A 4 -19.97 -18.63 11.66
C HIS A 4 -19.59 -17.14 11.68
N VAL A 5 -19.56 -16.56 12.88
CA VAL A 5 -19.42 -15.11 13.14
C VAL A 5 -18.06 -14.56 12.63
N ASP A 6 -17.15 -15.45 12.21
CA ASP A 6 -15.78 -15.15 11.77
C ASP A 6 -15.50 -15.48 10.29
N ASP A 7 -16.49 -15.39 9.38
CA ASP A 7 -16.17 -15.48 7.94
C ASP A 7 -15.34 -14.26 7.51
N VAL A 8 -14.03 -14.46 7.37
CA VAL A 8 -13.04 -13.50 6.87
C VAL A 8 -13.51 -12.85 5.56
N THR A 9 -14.26 -13.57 4.72
CA THR A 9 -14.83 -13.03 3.47
C THR A 9 -15.85 -11.93 3.75
N LEU A 10 -16.73 -12.13 4.73
CA LEU A 10 -17.70 -11.13 5.17
C LEU A 10 -17.01 -9.95 5.84
N LEU A 11 -16.06 -10.20 6.74
CA LEU A 11 -15.27 -9.15 7.40
C LEU A 11 -14.50 -8.30 6.37
N ALA A 12 -13.86 -8.91 5.39
CA ALA A 12 -13.17 -8.20 4.32
C ALA A 12 -14.13 -7.33 3.48
N LYS A 13 -15.34 -7.82 3.21
CA LYS A 13 -16.40 -7.07 2.52
C LYS A 13 -16.87 -5.88 3.37
N GLU A 14 -17.04 -6.04 4.67
CA GLU A 14 -17.42 -4.95 5.58
C GLU A 14 -16.35 -3.87 5.65
N ILE A 15 -15.08 -4.24 5.83
CA ILE A 15 -13.95 -3.29 5.81
C ILE A 15 -13.94 -2.54 4.48
N LYS A 16 -14.18 -3.25 3.36
CA LYS A 16 -14.29 -2.61 2.04
C LYS A 16 -15.44 -1.62 1.95
N LYS A 17 -16.61 -1.94 2.52
CA LYS A 17 -17.77 -1.04 2.57
C LYS A 17 -17.48 0.20 3.42
N ARG A 18 -16.86 0.04 4.59
CA ARG A 18 -16.48 1.14 5.50
C ARG A 18 -15.45 2.09 4.87
N ASN A 19 -14.50 1.54 4.10
CA ASN A 19 -13.47 2.34 3.42
C ASN A 19 -13.91 2.85 2.04
N LYS A 20 -15.18 2.67 1.67
CA LYS A 20 -15.69 3.14 0.39
C LYS A 20 -15.75 4.67 0.40
N LEU A 21 -15.15 5.26 -0.63
CA LEU A 21 -15.23 6.71 -0.85
C LEU A 21 -16.67 7.15 -1.09
N SER A 22 -17.02 8.31 -0.54
CA SER A 22 -18.23 9.02 -0.90
C SER A 22 -18.22 9.40 -2.39
N THR A 23 -19.40 9.68 -2.95
CA THR A 23 -19.53 10.13 -4.34
C THR A 23 -18.73 11.42 -4.59
N TYR A 24 -18.76 12.35 -3.63
CA TYR A 24 -18.02 13.60 -3.67
C TYR A 24 -16.50 13.37 -3.70
N GLU A 25 -15.95 12.59 -2.76
CA GLU A 25 -14.52 12.26 -2.72
C GLU A 25 -14.06 11.56 -4.00
N ALA A 26 -14.88 10.65 -4.53
CA ALA A 26 -14.56 9.94 -5.77
C ALA A 26 -14.54 10.88 -6.99
N GLN A 27 -15.45 11.85 -7.07
CA GLN A 27 -15.45 12.88 -8.13
C GLN A 27 -14.27 13.83 -7.98
N TYR A 28 -13.99 14.27 -6.75
CA TYR A 28 -12.84 15.10 -6.41
C TYR A 28 -11.53 14.45 -6.88
N LEU A 29 -11.28 13.19 -6.52
CA LEU A 29 -10.05 12.48 -6.90
C LEU A 29 -9.92 12.25 -8.41
N LYS A 30 -11.04 12.09 -9.13
CA LYS A 30 -11.04 11.97 -10.59
C LYS A 30 -10.61 13.28 -11.28
N GLY A 31 -11.01 14.42 -10.72
CA GLY A 31 -10.69 15.76 -11.23
C GLY A 31 -9.42 16.37 -10.62
N LEU A 32 -8.77 15.68 -9.67
CA LEU A 32 -7.66 16.22 -8.91
C LEU A 32 -6.49 16.66 -9.81
N GLN A 33 -6.21 17.96 -9.78
CA GLN A 33 -5.02 18.57 -10.35
C GLN A 33 -4.02 18.86 -9.25
N ILE A 34 -2.79 18.36 -9.41
CA ILE A 34 -1.76 18.48 -8.38
C ILE A 34 -0.87 19.67 -8.65
N CYS A 35 -0.80 20.56 -7.66
CA CYS A 35 -0.06 21.81 -7.70
C CYS A 35 1.24 21.62 -6.93
N LEU A 36 2.35 21.63 -7.66
CA LEU A 36 3.68 21.57 -7.06
C LEU A 36 4.08 22.97 -6.59
N ARG A 37 4.51 23.10 -5.34
CA ARG A 37 4.92 24.41 -4.77
C ARG A 37 6.25 24.91 -5.31
N ARG A 38 7.10 23.99 -5.73
CA ARG A 38 8.44 24.25 -6.24
C ARG A 38 8.64 23.44 -7.51
N PRO A 39 9.55 23.88 -8.39
CA PRO A 39 9.98 23.07 -9.52
C PRO A 39 10.41 21.68 -9.06
N VAL A 40 10.07 20.67 -9.86
CA VAL A 40 10.54 19.31 -9.65
C VAL A 40 12.04 19.27 -9.89
N LEU A 41 12.77 18.53 -9.06
CA LEU A 41 14.18 18.31 -9.30
C LEU A 41 14.37 17.49 -10.60
N PRO A 42 15.36 17.78 -11.45
CA PRO A 42 15.53 17.11 -12.75
C PRO A 42 15.52 15.58 -12.67
N GLN A 43 16.16 14.99 -11.66
CA GLN A 43 16.20 13.55 -11.45
C GLN A 43 14.82 12.94 -11.12
N HIS A 44 13.91 13.71 -10.54
CA HIS A 44 12.53 13.31 -10.25
C HIS A 44 11.60 13.48 -11.45
N GLU A 45 12.12 13.94 -12.61
CA GLU A 45 11.39 13.91 -13.88
C GLU A 45 11.64 12.63 -14.69
N ILE A 46 12.69 11.87 -14.36
CA ILE A 46 13.12 10.70 -15.14
C ILE A 46 12.10 9.57 -15.08
N GLU A 47 11.66 9.19 -13.88
CA GLU A 47 10.77 8.04 -13.68
C GLU A 47 9.38 8.27 -14.30
N SER A 48 9.03 7.44 -15.28
CA SER A 48 7.77 7.54 -16.01
C SER A 48 6.55 7.01 -15.24
N ARG A 49 6.75 6.11 -14.27
CA ARG A 49 5.69 5.26 -13.67
C ARG A 49 5.15 5.72 -12.32
N ALA A 50 5.28 7.00 -11.96
CA ALA A 50 4.74 7.57 -10.71
C ALA A 50 5.09 6.72 -9.47
N GLY A 51 6.32 6.24 -9.39
CA GLY A 51 6.82 5.37 -8.32
C GLY A 51 6.09 4.04 -8.13
N SER A 52 5.21 3.64 -9.05
CA SER A 52 4.43 2.40 -8.92
C SER A 52 5.24 1.16 -9.28
N HIS A 53 6.35 1.31 -10.00
CA HIS A 53 7.24 0.23 -10.45
C HIS A 53 8.68 0.65 -10.18
N ILE A 54 9.54 -0.33 -9.99
CA ILE A 54 10.99 -0.11 -9.89
C ILE A 54 11.44 0.61 -11.17
N PRO A 55 12.30 1.65 -11.08
CA PRO A 55 12.83 2.33 -12.26
C PRO A 55 13.60 1.35 -13.14
N THR A 56 13.59 1.56 -14.45
CA THR A 56 14.40 0.75 -15.38
C THR A 56 15.90 1.02 -15.16
N HIS A 57 16.75 0.14 -15.70
CA HIS A 57 18.21 0.35 -15.65
C HIS A 57 18.60 1.72 -16.23
N GLU A 58 18.04 2.06 -17.40
CA GLU A 58 18.27 3.35 -18.06
C GLU A 58 17.77 4.54 -17.22
N GLU A 59 16.58 4.43 -16.61
CA GLU A 59 16.07 5.46 -15.69
C GLU A 59 17.01 5.64 -14.48
N MET A 60 17.59 4.54 -13.97
CA MET A 60 18.56 4.57 -12.86
C MET A 60 19.88 5.22 -13.27
N GLU A 61 20.43 4.87 -14.43
CA GLU A 61 21.67 5.47 -14.96
C GLU A 61 21.52 6.98 -15.15
N ARG A 62 20.42 7.41 -15.79
CA ARG A 62 20.11 8.83 -15.97
C ARG A 62 19.95 9.57 -14.65
N PHE A 63 19.38 8.92 -13.63
CA PHE A 63 19.28 9.51 -12.31
C PHE A 63 20.67 9.69 -11.70
N GLN A 64 21.52 8.66 -11.78
CA GLN A 64 22.89 8.68 -11.25
C GLN A 64 23.79 9.71 -11.92
N GLN A 65 23.52 10.10 -13.17
CA GLN A 65 24.20 11.21 -13.84
C GLN A 65 23.92 12.58 -13.19
N ILE A 66 22.81 12.71 -12.45
CA ILE A 66 22.38 13.97 -11.82
C ILE A 66 22.63 13.97 -10.32
N ALA A 67 22.33 12.86 -9.64
CA ALA A 67 22.46 12.71 -8.20
C ALA A 67 22.76 11.27 -7.79
N PHE A 68 23.51 11.07 -6.72
CA PHE A 68 23.72 9.74 -6.18
C PHE A 68 22.41 9.14 -5.65
N ILE A 69 22.22 7.84 -5.82
CA ILE A 69 21.03 7.14 -5.33
C ILE A 69 21.33 6.48 -3.99
N LYS A 70 20.68 6.96 -2.93
CA LYS A 70 20.72 6.35 -1.60
C LYS A 70 19.87 5.08 -1.60
N LYS A 71 20.52 3.93 -1.42
CA LYS A 71 19.88 2.60 -1.30
C LYS A 71 19.64 2.26 0.17
N GLY A 72 18.79 1.26 0.42
CA GLY A 72 18.53 0.74 1.76
C GLY A 72 17.54 1.59 2.58
N SER A 73 17.62 1.41 3.90
CA SER A 73 16.66 1.94 4.88
C SER A 73 16.52 3.46 4.82
N PHE A 74 15.31 3.94 5.09
CA PHE A 74 15.02 5.36 5.27
C PHE A 74 15.42 5.79 6.67
N GLU A 75 16.09 6.94 6.78
CA GLU A 75 16.36 7.56 8.05
C GLU A 75 15.08 8.17 8.66
N PRO A 76 15.00 8.32 9.98
CA PRO A 76 13.87 9.00 10.63
C PRO A 76 13.63 10.42 10.09
N SER A 77 14.70 11.13 9.73
CA SER A 77 14.64 12.46 9.11
C SER A 77 13.90 12.45 7.76
N GLU A 78 14.09 11.40 6.96
CA GLU A 78 13.44 11.20 5.66
C GLU A 78 11.95 10.87 5.86
N ASP A 79 11.62 10.05 6.85
CA ASP A 79 10.22 9.73 7.19
C ASP A 79 9.45 10.97 7.65
N ILE A 80 10.07 11.76 8.53
CA ILE A 80 9.52 13.05 8.99
C ILE A 80 9.28 13.96 7.78
N ARG A 81 10.17 13.95 6.78
CA ARG A 81 10.01 14.75 5.56
C ARG A 81 8.80 14.28 4.74
N ILE A 82 8.67 12.97 4.50
CA ILE A 82 7.52 12.39 3.78
C ILE A 82 6.21 12.73 4.50
N ALA A 83 6.18 12.59 5.83
CA ALA A 83 4.99 12.91 6.61
C ALA A 83 4.62 14.40 6.56
N LYS A 84 5.62 15.30 6.64
CA LYS A 84 5.42 16.75 6.46
C LYS A 84 4.90 17.07 5.05
N ASN A 85 5.42 16.40 4.02
CA ASN A 85 4.97 16.59 2.64
C ASN A 85 3.52 16.10 2.45
N TRP A 86 3.14 14.96 3.03
CA TRP A 86 1.74 14.49 3.03
C TRP A 86 0.80 15.51 3.69
N LYS A 87 1.12 15.97 4.92
CA LYS A 87 0.31 16.99 5.60
C LYS A 87 0.17 18.27 4.79
N LYS A 88 1.25 18.70 4.12
CA LYS A 88 1.24 19.89 3.25
C LYS A 88 0.38 19.67 2.00
N PHE A 89 0.48 18.50 1.38
CA PHE A 89 -0.33 18.09 0.24
C PHE A 89 -1.82 18.16 0.60
N CYS A 90 -2.21 17.55 1.72
CA CYS A 90 -3.59 17.58 2.23
C CYS A 90 -4.11 19.00 2.42
N LYS A 91 -3.30 19.89 3.03
CA LYS A 91 -3.69 21.29 3.23
C LYS A 91 -3.91 22.03 1.91
N ILE A 92 -3.04 21.84 0.92
CA ILE A 92 -3.13 22.55 -0.37
C ILE A 92 -4.29 22.03 -1.21
N HIS A 93 -4.54 20.74 -1.15
CA HIS A 93 -5.59 20.07 -1.91
C HIS A 93 -6.90 19.95 -1.14
N ASN A 94 -7.06 20.62 0.01
CA ASN A 94 -8.27 20.53 0.84
C ASN A 94 -8.73 19.07 1.05
N TRP A 95 -7.78 18.20 1.37
CA TRP A 95 -8.02 16.77 1.54
C TRP A 95 -7.85 16.39 3.01
N ASP A 96 -8.71 15.50 3.51
CA ASP A 96 -8.58 14.99 4.88
C ASP A 96 -7.30 14.15 5.01
N GLN A 97 -6.40 14.58 5.90
CA GLN A 97 -5.14 13.90 6.16
C GLN A 97 -5.33 12.45 6.64
N LYS A 98 -6.47 12.12 7.26
CA LYS A 98 -6.80 10.76 7.71
C LYS A 98 -7.22 9.85 6.56
N ARG A 99 -7.67 10.38 5.43
CA ARG A 99 -8.12 9.64 4.24
C ARG A 99 -6.94 9.31 3.33
N VAL A 100 -6.02 8.47 3.78
CA VAL A 100 -4.78 8.18 3.05
C VAL A 100 -4.98 7.09 1.98
N GLU A 101 -5.97 6.22 2.16
CA GLU A 101 -6.17 5.00 1.37
C GLU A 101 -6.17 5.22 -0.16
N PRO A 102 -6.81 6.26 -0.72
CA PRO A 102 -6.81 6.48 -2.17
C PRO A 102 -5.43 6.82 -2.76
N PHE A 103 -4.51 7.25 -1.90
CA PHE A 103 -3.14 7.62 -2.24
C PHE A 103 -2.14 6.50 -1.91
N LEU A 104 -2.52 5.51 -1.10
CA LEU A 104 -1.71 4.30 -0.88
C LEU A 104 -1.76 3.38 -2.10
N HIS A 105 -2.93 3.29 -2.73
CA HIS A 105 -3.17 2.45 -3.89
C HIS A 105 -4.02 3.23 -4.87
N PHE A 106 -3.43 3.71 -5.97
CA PHE A 106 -4.19 4.48 -6.95
C PHE A 106 -5.32 3.70 -7.64
N ARG A 107 -5.34 2.37 -7.51
CA ARG A 107 -6.32 1.48 -8.12
C ARG A 107 -6.89 0.49 -7.10
N GLU A 108 -8.20 0.28 -7.16
CA GLU A 108 -8.89 -0.80 -6.50
C GLU A 108 -9.70 -1.60 -7.55
N GLY A 109 -9.22 -2.80 -7.88
CA GLY A 109 -9.76 -3.57 -9.01
C GLY A 109 -9.61 -2.81 -10.33
N SER A 110 -10.71 -2.64 -11.07
CA SER A 110 -10.74 -1.85 -12.31
C SER A 110 -10.87 -0.34 -12.08
N LYS A 111 -11.16 0.11 -10.85
CA LYS A 111 -11.40 1.53 -10.55
C LYS A 111 -10.09 2.22 -10.18
N THR A 112 -9.78 3.32 -10.86
CA THR A 112 -8.64 4.19 -10.52
C THR A 112 -9.18 5.41 -9.77
N HIS A 113 -8.64 5.71 -8.59
CA HIS A 113 -9.03 6.89 -7.81
C HIS A 113 -8.56 8.18 -8.49
N ILE A 114 -7.26 8.26 -8.79
CA ILE A 114 -6.64 9.38 -9.52
C ILE A 114 -6.40 8.95 -10.96
N ARG A 115 -7.29 9.36 -11.87
CA ARG A 115 -7.32 8.88 -13.26
C ARG A 115 -6.03 9.19 -14.02
N SER A 116 -5.53 10.42 -13.91
CA SER A 116 -4.37 10.90 -14.66
C SER A 116 -3.07 10.24 -14.18
N LYS A 117 -2.29 9.67 -15.12
CA LYS A 117 -0.91 9.21 -14.84
C LYS A 117 -0.03 10.38 -14.39
N GLN A 118 -0.20 11.54 -15.03
CA GLN A 118 0.56 12.74 -14.71
C GLN A 118 0.24 13.26 -13.31
N ALA A 119 -1.03 13.27 -12.91
CA ALA A 119 -1.41 13.64 -11.54
C ALA A 119 -0.77 12.69 -10.53
N ARG A 120 -0.80 11.37 -10.78
CA ARG A 120 -0.12 10.39 -9.90
C ARG A 120 1.39 10.63 -9.82
N LYS A 121 2.06 10.94 -10.94
CA LYS A 121 3.48 11.29 -10.95
C LYS A 121 3.74 12.54 -10.10
N LYS A 122 2.96 13.61 -10.31
CA LYS A 122 3.04 14.84 -9.53
C LYS A 122 2.80 14.63 -8.04
N PHE A 123 1.90 13.72 -7.65
CA PHE A 123 1.71 13.36 -6.25
C PHE A 123 3.00 12.81 -5.65
N VAL A 124 3.64 11.85 -6.32
CA VAL A 124 4.88 11.25 -5.82
C VAL A 124 6.04 12.24 -5.84
N GLN A 125 6.13 13.11 -6.86
CA GLN A 125 7.09 14.23 -6.89
C GLN A 125 6.85 15.18 -5.71
N PHE A 126 5.60 15.47 -5.36
CA PHE A 126 5.25 16.27 -4.18
C PHE A 126 5.76 15.61 -2.90
N LEU A 127 5.57 14.29 -2.75
CA LEU A 127 6.09 13.53 -1.61
C LEU A 127 7.62 13.52 -1.56
N ALA A 128 8.29 13.45 -2.71
CA ALA A 128 9.75 13.38 -2.83
C ALA A 128 10.45 14.73 -2.61
N HIS A 129 9.70 15.81 -2.44
CA HIS A 129 10.27 17.13 -2.22
C HIS A 129 11.22 17.17 -1.00
N GLY A 130 12.48 17.54 -1.24
CA GLY A 130 13.53 17.55 -0.23
C GLY A 130 14.21 16.20 0.01
N LEU A 131 14.01 15.23 -0.89
CA LEU A 131 14.66 13.91 -0.89
C LEU A 131 15.40 13.69 -2.25
N PRO A 132 16.44 14.49 -2.55
CA PRO A 132 17.06 14.52 -3.87
C PRO A 132 17.72 13.19 -4.29
N ASN A 133 18.14 12.39 -3.32
CA ASN A 133 18.91 11.15 -3.52
C ASN A 133 18.04 9.89 -3.44
N ARG A 134 16.71 10.05 -3.40
CA ARG A 134 15.74 8.95 -3.38
C ARG A 134 14.91 8.98 -4.66
N THR A 135 14.72 7.81 -5.26
CA THR A 135 13.83 7.64 -6.41
C THR A 135 12.36 7.83 -6.02
N LEU A 136 11.52 8.29 -6.93
CA LEU A 136 10.08 8.39 -6.74
C LEU A 136 9.49 7.04 -6.33
N TYR A 137 9.96 5.94 -6.93
CA TYR A 137 9.63 4.58 -6.52
C TYR A 137 9.89 4.34 -5.03
N SER A 138 11.11 4.61 -4.55
CA SER A 138 11.48 4.37 -3.16
C SER A 138 10.67 5.24 -2.19
N VAL A 139 10.44 6.51 -2.53
CA VAL A 139 9.63 7.44 -1.72
C VAL A 139 8.19 6.99 -1.65
N TYR A 140 7.58 6.62 -2.78
CA TYR A 140 6.18 6.15 -2.80
C TYR A 140 6.02 4.84 -2.02
N HIS A 141 6.95 3.90 -2.18
CA HIS A 141 6.94 2.67 -1.38
C HIS A 141 7.10 2.95 0.11
N ARG A 142 7.97 3.90 0.49
CA ARG A 142 8.13 4.29 1.90
C ARG A 142 6.87 4.95 2.44
N PHE A 143 6.28 5.89 1.71
CA PHE A 143 5.00 6.51 2.05
C PHE A 143 3.93 5.46 2.33
N ARG A 144 3.81 4.45 1.45
CA ARG A 144 2.88 3.34 1.69
C ARG A 144 3.18 2.61 2.98
N ASN A 145 4.44 2.28 3.26
CA ASN A 145 4.79 1.59 4.50
C ASN A 145 4.55 2.42 5.77
N LEU A 146 4.62 3.76 5.68
CA LEU A 146 4.37 4.65 6.82
C LEU A 146 2.89 4.77 7.17
N TYR A 147 2.00 4.68 6.17
CA TYR A 147 0.58 4.99 6.33
C TYR A 147 -0.35 3.79 6.09
N GLU A 148 0.15 2.70 5.52
CA GLU A 148 -0.62 1.47 5.40
C GLU A 148 -0.66 0.80 6.77
N ASP A 149 -1.87 0.67 7.32
CA ASP A 149 -2.15 0.07 8.62
C ASP A 149 -1.84 -1.44 8.58
N ARG A 150 -0.56 -1.78 8.73
CA ARG A 150 -0.03 -3.14 8.71
C ARG A 150 0.68 -3.48 10.00
N LEU A 151 0.35 -4.63 10.56
CA LEU A 151 1.02 -5.17 11.74
C LEU A 151 2.38 -5.75 11.36
N GLN A 152 3.44 -5.29 12.04
CA GLN A 152 4.82 -5.77 11.88
C GLN A 152 5.27 -6.72 13.02
N ARG A 153 4.35 -7.14 13.89
CA ARG A 153 4.62 -8.04 15.03
C ARG A 153 4.58 -9.52 14.65
N ARG A 154 4.92 -10.43 15.56
CA ARG A 154 4.70 -11.88 15.35
C ARG A 154 3.20 -12.19 15.22
N PHE A 155 2.87 -13.30 14.55
CA PHE A 155 1.50 -13.81 14.47
C PHE A 155 1.04 -14.30 15.84
N HIS A 156 -0.12 -13.85 16.28
CA HIS A 156 -0.80 -14.36 17.46
C HIS A 156 -1.45 -15.73 17.15
N PRO A 157 -1.61 -16.62 18.13
CA PRO A 157 -2.35 -17.87 17.95
C PRO A 157 -3.75 -17.69 17.33
N ASP A 158 -4.46 -16.60 17.65
CA ASP A 158 -5.78 -16.33 17.05
C ASP A 158 -5.69 -15.98 15.57
N GLU A 159 -4.62 -15.28 15.16
CA GLU A 159 -4.35 -15.03 13.73
C GLU A 159 -4.08 -16.36 12.99
N ASP A 160 -3.35 -17.28 13.63
CA ASP A 160 -3.06 -18.60 13.06
C ASP A 160 -4.32 -19.45 12.91
N ARG A 161 -5.20 -19.45 13.93
CA ARG A 161 -6.49 -20.14 13.89
C ARG A 161 -7.35 -19.60 12.76
N MET A 162 -7.49 -18.28 12.66
CA MET A 162 -8.26 -17.64 11.59
C MET A 162 -7.70 -17.96 10.19
N ILE A 163 -6.37 -18.04 10.04
CA ILE A 163 -5.74 -18.43 8.77
C ILE A 163 -6.14 -19.86 8.40
N LEU A 164 -6.04 -20.81 9.33
CA LEU A 164 -6.37 -22.21 9.08
C LEU A 164 -7.86 -22.38 8.80
N ASP A 165 -8.73 -21.84 9.66
CA ASP A 165 -10.18 -21.96 9.51
C ASP A 165 -10.66 -21.38 8.18
N HIS A 166 -10.15 -20.21 7.78
CA HIS A 166 -10.52 -19.61 6.51
C HIS A 166 -10.02 -20.39 5.30
N LEU A 167 -8.82 -20.98 5.35
CA LEU A 167 -8.20 -21.64 4.19
C LEU A 167 -8.54 -23.12 4.05
N GLU A 168 -8.90 -23.80 5.14
CA GLU A 168 -9.13 -25.24 5.19
C GLU A 168 -10.58 -25.59 5.48
N HIS A 169 -11.30 -24.78 6.26
CA HIS A 169 -12.64 -25.11 6.77
C HIS A 169 -13.76 -24.20 6.24
N ASN A 170 -13.47 -23.26 5.33
CA ASN A 170 -14.47 -22.34 4.81
C ASN A 170 -15.18 -22.91 3.56
N PRO A 171 -16.47 -23.30 3.65
CA PRO A 171 -17.22 -23.83 2.50
C PRO A 171 -17.51 -22.78 1.41
N HIS A 172 -17.35 -21.50 1.71
CA HIS A 172 -17.61 -20.38 0.80
C HIS A 172 -16.32 -19.65 0.39
N LEU A 173 -15.17 -20.34 0.47
CA LEU A 173 -13.88 -19.76 0.15
C LEU A 173 -13.81 -19.27 -1.30
N ASP A 174 -13.59 -17.97 -1.49
CA ASP A 174 -13.19 -17.44 -2.79
C ASP A 174 -11.70 -17.72 -3.00
N GLU A 175 -11.41 -18.78 -3.75
CA GLU A 175 -10.06 -19.23 -4.10
C GLU A 175 -9.15 -18.12 -4.66
N LYS A 176 -9.73 -17.17 -5.42
CA LYS A 176 -8.96 -16.06 -6.01
C LYS A 176 -8.60 -15.00 -4.97
N ARG A 177 -9.36 -14.91 -3.88
CA ARG A 177 -9.27 -13.84 -2.88
C ARG A 177 -8.85 -14.31 -1.49
N LYS A 178 -8.74 -15.61 -1.23
CA LYS A 178 -8.46 -16.19 0.09
C LYS A 178 -7.33 -15.52 0.87
N TYR A 179 -6.19 -15.24 0.22
CA TYR A 179 -5.09 -14.52 0.87
C TYR A 179 -5.29 -13.01 0.93
N ALA A 180 -6.02 -12.42 -0.02
CA ALA A 180 -6.30 -10.99 -0.07
C ALA A 180 -7.29 -10.57 1.02
N ASP A 181 -8.30 -11.39 1.29
CA ASP A 181 -9.30 -11.13 2.32
C ASP A 181 -8.68 -11.32 3.71
N LEU A 182 -7.90 -12.39 3.94
CA LEU A 182 -7.07 -12.54 5.16
C LEU A 182 -6.10 -11.36 5.36
N ALA A 183 -5.44 -10.90 4.29
CA ALA A 183 -4.51 -9.77 4.37
C ALA A 183 -5.20 -8.50 4.84
N LYS A 184 -6.45 -8.29 4.40
CA LYS A 184 -7.25 -7.12 4.76
C LYS A 184 -7.75 -7.21 6.21
N VAL A 185 -8.24 -8.37 6.64
CA VAL A 185 -8.75 -8.58 8.00
C VAL A 185 -7.64 -8.57 9.04
N LEU A 186 -6.55 -9.31 8.78
CA LEU A 186 -5.42 -9.42 9.72
C LEU A 186 -4.44 -8.25 9.64
N LYS A 187 -4.65 -7.30 8.73
CA LYS A 187 -3.73 -6.18 8.48
C LYS A 187 -2.29 -6.67 8.22
N ARG A 188 -2.17 -7.75 7.43
CA ARG A 188 -0.90 -8.38 7.03
C ARG A 188 -0.72 -8.31 5.53
N THR A 189 0.49 -8.57 5.05
CA THR A 189 0.69 -8.74 3.60
C THR A 189 0.25 -10.14 3.15
N ARG A 190 -0.28 -10.25 1.92
CA ARG A 190 -0.61 -11.55 1.30
C ARG A 190 0.56 -12.53 1.37
N ALA A 191 1.77 -12.05 1.09
CA ALA A 191 2.99 -12.85 1.14
C ALA A 191 3.36 -13.29 2.57
N SER A 192 3.04 -12.49 3.59
CA SER A 192 3.25 -12.86 4.99
C SER A 192 2.30 -13.98 5.42
N ILE A 193 1.01 -13.86 5.07
CA ILE A 193 0.00 -14.89 5.35
C ILE A 193 0.32 -16.19 4.64
N TRP A 194 0.61 -16.15 3.34
CA TRP A 194 0.95 -17.36 2.58
C TRP A 194 2.16 -18.11 3.19
N ARG A 195 3.22 -17.38 3.56
CA ARG A 195 4.38 -17.97 4.26
C ARG A 195 3.98 -18.56 5.61
N ARG A 196 3.14 -17.87 6.38
CA ARG A 196 2.67 -18.35 7.68
C ARG A 196 1.86 -19.63 7.54
N TYR A 197 0.90 -19.65 6.63
CA TYR A 197 0.08 -20.82 6.32
C TYR A 197 0.93 -22.04 5.95
N LYS A 198 1.94 -21.87 5.08
CA LYS A 198 2.87 -22.95 4.73
C LYS A 198 3.61 -23.53 5.95
N ILE A 199 3.95 -22.70 6.94
CA ILE A 199 4.57 -23.14 8.19
C ILE A 199 3.56 -23.89 9.07
N LEU A 200 2.33 -23.39 9.18
CA LEU A 200 1.26 -24.01 9.99
C LEU A 200 0.92 -25.41 9.46
N ARG A 201 0.76 -25.55 8.14
CA ARG A 201 0.51 -26.85 7.50
C ARG A 201 1.58 -27.89 7.77
N ARG A 202 2.86 -27.50 7.60
CA ARG A 202 4.00 -28.40 7.90
C ARG A 202 4.02 -28.84 9.37
N ARG A 203 3.53 -28.01 10.30
CA ARG A 203 3.44 -28.36 11.73
C ARG A 203 2.29 -29.33 11.99
N HIS A 204 1.16 -29.18 11.31
CA HIS A 204 0.04 -30.12 11.39
C HIS A 204 0.44 -31.50 10.84
N GLU A 205 1.04 -31.54 9.64
CA GLU A 205 1.51 -32.79 9.00
C GLU A 205 2.46 -33.58 9.92
N ARG A 206 3.40 -32.89 10.59
CA ARG A 206 4.33 -33.52 11.54
C ARG A 206 3.67 -34.02 12.82
N LYS A 207 2.59 -33.38 13.27
CA LYS A 207 1.85 -33.81 14.48
C LYS A 207 0.91 -34.97 14.20
N SER A 208 0.45 -35.14 12.97
CA SER A 208 -0.40 -36.26 12.55
C SER A 208 0.38 -37.53 12.17
N SER A 209 1.70 -37.44 12.07
CA SER A 209 2.60 -38.58 11.81
C SER A 209 3.32 -39.10 13.07
N LEU A 210 2.95 -38.59 14.24
CA LEU A 210 3.36 -39.02 15.58
C LEU A 210 2.13 -39.57 16.29
#